data_AF-A0A5Q4GIS1-F1
#
_entry.id   AF-A0A5Q4GIS1-F1
#
_cell.length_a   1.000
_cell.length_b   1.000
_cell.length_c   1.000
_cell.angle_alpha   90.00
_cell.angle_beta   90.00
_cell.angle_gamma   90.00
#
_symmetry.space_group_name_H-M   'P 1'
#
loop_
_entity.id
_entity.type
_entity.pdbx_description
1 polymer ?
#
loop_
_entity_poly.entity_id
_entity_poly.type
_entity_poly.pdbx_seq_one_letter_code
_entity_poly.pdbx_strand_id
1 'polypeptide(L)'
;DDGSITQEELAKRIGVGQPAISNMLNRNCRPQKKTIMKLATALNVSPTVLWPGIEVQQILDAIDRVQDDQVMSAAEAEALQAALNRPPSRIEVTRLPPS
;
A
#
# COMPACT_ATOMS: atom_id res chain seq x y z
N ASP A 1 2.28 -17.52 33.02
CA ASP A 1 2.30 -16.04 33.18
C ASP A 1 1.72 -15.37 31.96
N ASP A 2 0.68 -14.55 32.13
CA ASP A 2 -0.15 -14.01 31.04
C ASP A 2 0.46 -12.80 30.29
N GLY A 3 1.79 -12.60 30.33
CA GLY A 3 2.55 -11.70 29.45
C GLY A 3 2.10 -10.23 29.32
N SER A 4 1.09 -9.80 30.09
CA SER A 4 0.36 -8.56 29.87
C SER A 4 1.09 -7.38 30.50
N ILE A 5 1.43 -6.38 29.68
CA ILE A 5 1.99 -5.10 30.14
C ILE A 5 0.92 -4.00 30.07
N THR A 6 1.02 -2.99 30.93
CA THR A 6 0.07 -1.86 30.91
C THR A 6 0.32 -0.92 29.74
N GLN A 7 -0.67 -0.09 29.40
CA GLN A 7 -0.49 0.95 28.37
C GLN A 7 0.58 1.98 28.76
N GLU A 8 0.70 2.36 30.05
CA GLU A 8 1.80 3.23 30.48
C GLU A 8 3.16 2.57 30.27
N GLU A 9 3.28 1.29 30.59
CA GLU A 9 4.54 0.55 30.46
C GLU A 9 4.93 0.39 28.98
N LEU A 10 3.97 0.06 28.12
CA LEU A 10 4.18 0.02 26.68
C LEU A 10 4.58 1.40 26.13
N ALA A 11 3.92 2.47 26.59
CA ALA A 11 4.21 3.84 26.18
C ALA A 11 5.65 4.24 26.52
N LYS A 12 6.11 3.91 27.73
CA LYS A 12 7.50 4.12 28.17
C LYS A 12 8.48 3.36 27.26
N ARG A 13 8.22 2.10 26.95
CA ARG A 13 9.10 1.27 26.11
C ARG A 13 9.27 1.80 24.69
N ILE A 14 8.23 2.39 24.10
CA ILE A 14 8.30 2.93 22.73
C ILE A 14 8.58 4.44 22.67
N GLY A 15 8.70 5.10 23.82
CA GLY A 15 9.00 6.53 23.93
C GLY A 15 7.85 7.44 23.48
N VAL A 16 6.60 7.09 23.80
CA VAL A 16 5.42 7.94 23.56
C VAL A 16 4.64 8.18 24.85
N GLY A 17 3.69 9.12 24.83
CA GLY A 17 2.74 9.27 25.94
C GLY A 17 1.65 8.18 25.92
N GLN A 18 1.17 7.76 27.09
CA GLN A 18 0.04 6.82 27.21
C GLN A 18 -1.20 7.25 26.39
N PRO A 19 -1.57 8.55 26.29
CA PRO A 19 -2.67 8.97 25.41
C PRO A 19 -2.47 8.60 23.94
N ALA A 20 -1.22 8.52 23.47
CA ALA A 20 -0.92 8.08 22.10
C ALA A 20 -1.24 6.60 21.92
N ILE A 21 -0.91 5.74 22.89
CA ILE A 21 -1.29 4.32 22.89
C ILE A 21 -2.82 4.16 22.93
N SER A 22 -3.47 4.85 23.85
CA SER A 22 -4.94 4.83 23.97
C SER A 22 -5.61 5.27 22.67
N ASN A 23 -5.13 6.36 22.04
CA ASN A 23 -5.62 6.80 20.74
C ASN A 23 -5.37 5.76 19.63
N MET A 24 -4.21 5.09 19.61
CA MET A 24 -3.94 4.04 18.62
C MET A 24 -4.87 2.84 18.78
N LEU A 25 -5.24 2.47 20.01
CA LEU A 25 -6.15 1.35 20.28
C LEU A 25 -7.62 1.71 20.01
N ASN A 26 -8.02 2.94 20.31
CA ASN A 26 -9.41 3.40 20.16
C ASN A 26 -9.75 3.85 18.73
N ARG A 27 -8.75 4.20 17.91
CA ARG A 27 -8.98 4.61 16.53
C ARG A 27 -8.93 3.39 15.63
N ASN A 28 -10.02 3.16 14.88
CA ASN A 28 -10.02 2.32 13.68
C ASN A 28 -9.25 3.03 12.54
N CYS A 29 -7.98 3.35 12.77
CA CYS A 29 -7.11 3.93 11.76
C CYS A 29 -5.94 3.00 11.49
N ARG A 30 -5.44 3.03 10.26
CA ARG A 30 -4.28 2.24 9.85
C ARG A 30 -2.98 2.89 10.38
N PRO A 31 -2.21 2.22 11.26
CA PRO A 31 -0.95 2.75 11.74
C PRO A 31 0.15 2.64 10.68
N GLN A 32 1.14 3.54 10.74
CA GLN A 32 2.32 3.47 9.87
C GLN A 32 3.18 2.23 10.19
N LYS A 33 3.84 1.64 9.18
CA LYS A 33 4.76 0.49 9.37
C LYS A 33 5.78 0.73 10.48
N LYS A 34 6.38 1.93 10.53
CA LYS A 34 7.34 2.31 11.58
C LYS A 34 6.74 2.18 13.00
N THR A 35 5.48 2.53 13.17
CA THR A 35 4.77 2.40 14.45
C THR A 35 4.54 0.93 14.81
N ILE A 36 4.10 0.12 13.84
CA ILE A 36 3.90 -1.32 14.04
C ILE A 36 5.20 -2.00 14.46
N MET A 37 6.32 -1.68 13.79
CA MET A 37 7.64 -2.23 14.12
C MET A 37 8.06 -1.88 15.56
N LYS A 38 7.89 -0.61 15.98
CA LYS A 38 8.21 -0.18 17.36
C LYS A 38 7.39 -0.94 18.40
N LEU A 39 6.09 -1.10 18.15
CA LEU A 39 5.19 -1.84 19.04
C LEU A 39 5.58 -3.32 19.13
N ALA A 40 5.85 -3.94 17.98
CA ALA A 40 6.29 -5.33 17.89
C ALA A 40 7.58 -5.58 18.68
N THR A 41 8.57 -4.69 18.55
CA THR A 41 9.81 -4.74 19.34
C THR A 41 9.55 -4.60 20.84
N ALA A 42 8.73 -3.64 21.27
CA ALA A 42 8.45 -3.42 22.70
C ALA A 42 7.64 -4.55 23.35
N LEU A 43 6.81 -5.22 22.56
CA LEU A 43 6.02 -6.39 22.97
C LEU A 43 6.77 -7.71 22.75
N ASN A 44 7.94 -7.67 22.12
CA ASN A 44 8.72 -8.85 21.74
C ASN A 44 7.92 -9.88 20.94
N VAL A 45 7.14 -9.40 19.96
CA VAL A 45 6.35 -10.23 19.05
C VAL A 45 6.70 -9.93 17.60
N SER A 46 6.35 -10.83 16.68
CA SER A 46 6.46 -10.54 15.24
C SER A 46 5.50 -9.39 14.85
N PRO A 47 5.93 -8.43 14.02
CA PRO A 47 5.05 -7.38 13.47
C PRO A 47 3.79 -7.93 12.78
N THR A 48 3.89 -9.13 12.19
CA THR A 48 2.76 -9.80 11.53
C THR A 48 1.67 -10.27 12.50
N VAL A 49 2.00 -10.45 13.79
CA VAL A 49 1.02 -10.75 14.84
C VAL A 49 0.15 -9.52 15.13
N LEU A 50 0.75 -8.34 15.14
CA LEU A 50 0.03 -7.08 15.37
C LEU A 50 -0.72 -6.62 14.12
N TRP A 51 -0.17 -6.87 12.92
CA TRP A 51 -0.77 -6.44 11.67
C TRP A 51 -0.51 -7.46 10.54
N PRO A 52 -1.44 -8.42 10.35
CA PRO A 52 -1.34 -9.39 9.26
C PRO A 52 -1.29 -8.68 7.90
N GLY A 53 -0.39 -9.13 7.01
CA GLY A 53 -0.26 -8.55 5.67
C GLY A 53 0.50 -7.22 5.59
N ILE A 54 1.32 -6.88 6.59
CA ILE A 54 2.13 -5.64 6.62
C ILE A 54 2.99 -5.40 5.36
N GLU A 55 3.40 -6.46 4.65
CA GLU A 55 4.15 -6.35 3.38
C GLU A 55 3.25 -6.07 2.18
N VAL A 56 2.09 -6.72 2.09
CA VAL A 56 1.06 -6.41 1.08
C VAL A 56 0.60 -4.97 1.23
N GLN A 57 0.58 -4.47 2.46
CA GLN A 57 0.16 -3.13 2.77
C GLN A 57 1.05 -2.03 2.18
N GLN A 58 2.36 -2.25 2.06
CA GLN A 58 3.24 -1.29 1.37
C GLN A 58 2.93 -1.20 -0.12
N ILE A 59 2.54 -2.32 -0.73
CA ILE A 59 2.16 -2.38 -2.15
C ILE A 59 0.86 -1.60 -2.36
N LEU A 60 -0.15 -1.82 -1.51
CA LEU A 60 -1.41 -1.08 -1.58
C LEU A 60 -1.21 0.44 -1.40
N ASP A 61 -0.39 0.86 -0.44
CA ASP A 61 -0.08 2.30 -0.24
C ASP A 61 0.67 2.92 -1.43
N ALA A 62 1.47 2.12 -2.15
CA ALA A 62 2.14 2.59 -3.35
C ALA A 62 1.15 2.73 -4.52
N ILE A 63 0.21 1.79 -4.66
CA ILE A 63 -0.83 1.83 -5.70
C ILE A 63 -1.76 3.04 -5.50
N ASP A 64 -2.21 3.31 -4.28
CA ASP A 64 -3.10 4.45 -4.00
C ASP A 64 -2.45 5.78 -4.40
N ARG A 65 -1.14 5.96 -4.10
CA ARG A 65 -0.40 7.16 -4.51
C ARG A 65 -0.26 7.31 -6.03
N VAL A 66 -0.22 6.20 -6.76
CA VAL A 66 -0.12 6.22 -8.23
C VAL A 66 -1.46 6.56 -8.87
N GLN A 67 -2.58 6.18 -8.24
CA GLN A 67 -3.92 6.45 -8.78
C GLN A 67 -4.33 7.92 -8.67
N ASP A 68 -3.93 8.63 -7.61
CA ASP A 68 -4.29 10.05 -7.42
C ASP A 68 -3.77 10.95 -8.56
N ASP A 69 -2.62 10.61 -9.16
CA ASP A 69 -2.00 11.37 -10.25
C ASP A 69 -2.50 10.98 -11.66
N GLN A 70 -3.29 9.91 -11.80
CA GLN A 70 -3.80 9.43 -13.10
C GLN A 70 -5.31 9.68 -13.28
N VAL A 71 -5.74 10.94 -13.22
CA VAL A 71 -7.02 11.30 -13.85
C VAL A 71 -6.77 11.44 -15.36
N MET A 72 -7.13 10.42 -16.15
CA MET A 72 -7.12 10.54 -17.61
C MET A 72 -8.03 11.71 -18.01
N SER A 73 -7.49 12.67 -18.75
CA SER A 73 -8.32 13.72 -19.35
C SER A 73 -9.34 13.09 -20.28
N ALA A 74 -10.52 13.71 -20.42
CA ALA A 74 -11.54 13.27 -21.36
C ALA A 74 -10.97 13.13 -22.79
N ALA A 75 -10.04 14.01 -23.18
CA ALA A 75 -9.37 13.96 -24.48
C ALA A 75 -8.45 12.74 -24.63
N GLU A 76 -7.73 12.35 -23.57
CA GLU A 76 -6.87 11.17 -23.58
C GLU A 76 -7.68 9.88 -23.63
N ALA A 77 -8.80 9.84 -22.90
CA ALA A 77 -9.74 8.72 -22.94
C ALA A 77 -10.37 8.55 -24.34
N GLU A 78 -10.77 9.64 -24.98
CA GLU A 78 -11.31 9.63 -26.34
C GLU A 78 -10.26 9.16 -27.35
N ALA A 79 -9.02 9.64 -27.25
CA ALA A 79 -7.92 9.21 -28.12
C ALA A 79 -7.62 7.71 -27.98
N LEU A 80 -7.64 7.18 -26.75
CA LEU A 80 -7.44 5.75 -26.49
C LEU A 80 -8.59 4.92 -27.08
N GLN A 81 -9.84 5.37 -26.89
CA GLN A 81 -11.03 4.70 -27.43
C GLN A 81 -11.00 4.69 -28.96
N ALA A 82 -10.59 5.78 -29.58
CA ALA A 82 -10.41 5.86 -31.03
C ALA A 82 -9.31 4.92 -31.53
N ALA A 83 -8.21 4.78 -30.79
CA ALA A 83 -7.11 3.86 -31.13
C ALA A 83 -7.54 2.39 -31.03
N LEU A 84 -8.30 2.01 -30.00
CA LEU A 84 -8.84 0.66 -29.82
C LEU A 84 -9.89 0.30 -30.88
N ASN A 85 -10.68 1.28 -31.32
CA ASN A 85 -11.68 1.12 -32.37
C ASN A 85 -11.09 1.23 -33.79
N ARG A 86 -9.78 1.45 -33.92
CA ARG A 86 -9.14 1.56 -35.23
C ARG A 86 -9.17 0.21 -35.93
N PRO A 87 -9.71 0.11 -37.16
CA PRO A 87 -9.63 -1.12 -37.92
C PRO A 87 -8.16 -1.49 -38.13
N PRO A 88 -7.79 -2.78 -38.02
CA PRO A 88 -6.41 -3.21 -38.14
C PRO A 88 -5.85 -2.73 -39.48
N SER A 89 -4.73 -2.00 -39.44
CA SER A 89 -4.03 -1.62 -40.67
C SER A 89 -3.58 -2.90 -41.35
N ARG A 90 -3.93 -3.06 -42.63
CA ARG A 90 -3.45 -4.15 -43.48
C ARG A 90 -1.94 -4.03 -43.54
N ILE A 91 -1.24 -4.87 -42.79
CA ILE A 91 0.22 -4.99 -42.89
C ILE A 91 0.50 -5.58 -44.26
N GLU A 92 1.01 -4.77 -45.19
CA GLU A 92 1.50 -5.28 -46.47
C GLU A 92 2.79 -6.04 -46.20
N VAL A 93 2.69 -7.37 -46.18
CA VAL A 93 3.86 -8.24 -46.07
C VAL A 93 4.59 -8.18 -47.41
N THR A 94 5.63 -7.35 -47.50
CA THR A 94 6.58 -7.38 -48.61
C THR A 94 7.22 -8.75 -48.67
N ARG A 95 6.85 -9.57 -49.67
CA ARG A 95 7.50 -10.86 -49.87
C ARG A 95 8.90 -10.61 -50.42
N LEU A 96 9.92 -11.18 -49.78
CA LEU A 96 11.28 -11.16 -50.34
C LEU A 96 11.29 -11.93 -51.68
N PRO A 97 12.05 -11.45 -52.67
CA PRO A 97 12.19 -12.14 -53.94
C PRO A 97 12.94 -13.49 -53.75
N PRO A 98 12.58 -14.53 -54.52
CA PRO A 98 13.25 -15.82 -54.44
C PRO A 98 14.69 -15.74 -54.98
N SER A 99 15.58 -16.53 -54.37
CA SER A 99 17.01 -16.65 -54.68
C SER A 99 17.29 -17.26 -56.05
#